data_AF-A0A924SNI3-F1
#
_entry.id   AF-A0A924SNI3-F1
#
_cell.length_a   1.000
_cell.length_b   1.000
_cell.length_c   1.000
_cell.angle_alpha   90.00
_cell.angle_beta   90.00
_cell.angle_gamma   90.00
#
_symmetry.space_group_name_H-M   'P 1'
#
loop_
_entity.id
_entity.type
_entity.pdbx_description
1 polymer ?
#
loop_
_entity_poly.entity_id
_entity_poly.type
_entity_poly.pdbx_seq_one_letter_code
_entity_poly.pdbx_strand_id
1 'polypeptide(L)'
;VQNNVSVYEGVVCEDDVFVGPSVVFTNVLNPRSAIVRKHQFKTTLVKKGASIGANATIICGNTIGSYAMIGAGAVVTKNVPAYALIVGNPGRQKGWVSGYGHTLVFDVNNIALCPESGQQYMLSKNLVSLIC
;
A
#
# COMPACT_ATOMS: atom_id res chain seq x y z
N VAL A 1 -12.19 -6.28 -3.88
CA VAL A 1 -11.74 -7.13 -2.73
C VAL A 1 -11.89 -8.58 -3.13
N GLN A 2 -10.88 -9.42 -2.89
CA GLN A 2 -10.87 -10.84 -3.24
C GLN A 2 -11.25 -11.74 -2.03
N ASN A 3 -11.26 -13.05 -2.25
CA ASN A 3 -11.68 -14.06 -1.26
C ASN A 3 -10.87 -14.01 0.06
N ASN A 4 -11.52 -14.39 1.15
CA ASN A 4 -10.93 -14.52 2.49
C ASN A 4 -10.38 -13.21 3.08
N VAL A 5 -10.99 -12.08 2.75
CA VAL A 5 -10.62 -10.76 3.28
C VAL A 5 -11.75 -10.25 4.17
N SER A 6 -11.41 -9.85 5.39
CA SER A 6 -12.32 -9.16 6.29
C SER A 6 -12.00 -7.67 6.31
N VAL A 7 -12.96 -6.84 5.91
CA VAL A 7 -12.89 -5.37 5.98
C VAL A 7 -13.72 -4.94 7.18
N TYR A 8 -13.06 -4.51 8.26
CA TYR A 8 -13.72 -4.09 9.50
C TYR A 8 -13.96 -2.58 9.53
N GLU A 9 -14.77 -2.13 10.50
CA GLU A 9 -14.89 -0.72 10.83
C GLU A 9 -13.51 -0.07 11.04
N GLY A 10 -13.28 1.05 10.37
CA GLY A 10 -12.01 1.76 10.34
C GLY A 10 -11.10 1.41 9.16
N VAL A 11 -11.40 0.37 8.35
CA VAL A 11 -10.70 0.18 7.08
C VAL A 11 -11.48 0.88 5.97
N VAL A 12 -10.86 1.90 5.37
CA VAL A 12 -11.44 2.70 4.29
C VAL A 12 -10.65 2.44 3.03
N CYS A 13 -11.32 1.96 1.98
CA CYS A 13 -10.74 1.80 0.64
C CYS A 13 -11.36 2.85 -0.29
N GLU A 14 -10.52 3.65 -0.94
CA GLU A 14 -10.92 4.57 -2.00
C GLU A 14 -11.13 3.83 -3.34
N ASP A 15 -11.39 4.59 -4.40
CA ASP A 15 -11.67 4.08 -5.75
C ASP A 15 -10.54 3.18 -6.30
N ASP A 16 -10.91 2.18 -7.10
CA ASP A 16 -9.98 1.32 -7.83
C ASP A 16 -8.95 0.57 -6.96
N VAL A 17 -9.19 0.42 -5.66
CA VAL A 17 -8.32 -0.35 -4.76
C VAL A 17 -8.45 -1.85 -5.02
N PHE A 18 -7.31 -2.49 -5.28
CA PHE A 18 -7.21 -3.94 -5.37
C PHE A 18 -6.74 -4.53 -4.03
N VAL A 19 -7.55 -5.42 -3.46
CA VAL A 19 -7.18 -6.21 -2.27
C VAL A 19 -7.16 -7.68 -2.66
N GLY A 20 -5.95 -8.25 -2.71
CA GLY A 20 -5.69 -9.65 -3.06
C GLY A 20 -6.26 -10.64 -2.04
N PRO A 21 -6.27 -11.94 -2.40
CA PRO A 21 -6.86 -12.96 -1.54
C PRO A 21 -6.10 -13.10 -0.22
N SER A 22 -6.84 -13.39 0.85
CA SER A 22 -6.31 -13.62 2.19
C SER A 22 -5.50 -12.44 2.78
N VAL A 23 -5.71 -11.21 2.31
CA VAL A 23 -5.15 -10.01 2.95
C VAL A 23 -5.76 -9.84 4.35
N VAL A 24 -4.89 -9.53 5.32
CA VAL A 24 -5.27 -9.32 6.72
C VAL A 24 -5.17 -7.84 7.06
N PHE A 25 -6.28 -7.24 7.50
CA PHE A 25 -6.28 -5.95 8.18
C PHE A 25 -6.36 -6.15 9.68
N THR A 26 -5.54 -5.45 10.46
CA THR A 26 -5.73 -5.33 11.91
C THR A 26 -6.55 -4.08 12.24
N ASN A 27 -7.03 -3.96 13.47
CA ASN A 27 -7.77 -2.79 13.96
C ASN A 27 -7.23 -2.24 15.29
N VAL A 28 -6.57 -3.07 16.11
CA VAL A 28 -5.89 -2.70 17.35
C VAL A 28 -4.39 -2.99 17.22
N LEU A 29 -3.53 -2.05 17.64
CA LEU A 29 -2.07 -2.21 17.56
C LEU A 29 -1.52 -3.29 18.50
N ASN A 30 -2.11 -3.41 19.69
CA ASN A 30 -1.64 -4.30 20.75
C ASN A 30 -2.82 -5.10 21.34
N PRO A 31 -3.43 -6.03 20.59
CA PRO A 31 -4.52 -6.85 21.13
C PRO A 31 -4.03 -7.71 22.31
N ARG A 32 -4.90 -7.93 23.30
CA ARG A 32 -4.65 -8.84 24.44
C ARG A 32 -5.93 -9.61 24.74
N SER A 33 -5.81 -10.92 24.98
CA SER A 33 -6.94 -11.86 25.07
C SER A 33 -8.05 -11.41 26.02
N ALA A 34 -7.70 -10.97 27.23
CA ALA A 34 -8.66 -10.56 28.25
C ALA A 34 -8.98 -9.05 28.25
N ILE A 35 -8.38 -8.26 27.35
CA ILE A 35 -8.51 -6.79 27.36
C ILE A 35 -9.21 -6.32 26.09
N VAL A 36 -10.44 -5.84 26.26
CA VAL A 36 -11.24 -5.29 25.17
C VAL A 36 -10.81 -3.85 24.89
N ARG A 37 -10.30 -3.60 23.67
CA ARG A 37 -9.81 -2.27 23.22
C ARG A 37 -10.60 -1.73 22.03
N LYS A 38 -11.91 -2.00 21.96
CA LYS A 38 -12.78 -1.53 20.86
C LYS A 38 -12.72 -0.02 20.65
N HIS A 39 -12.60 0.75 21.74
CA HIS A 39 -12.46 2.21 21.71
C HIS A 39 -11.10 2.72 21.16
N GLN A 40 -10.16 1.82 20.85
CA GLN A 40 -8.82 2.16 20.34
C GLN A 40 -8.63 1.74 18.88
N PHE A 41 -9.72 1.42 18.18
CA PHE A 41 -9.63 1.08 16.76
C PHE A 41 -8.96 2.20 15.97
N LYS A 42 -7.97 1.82 15.17
CA LYS A 42 -7.21 2.75 14.33
C LYS A 42 -7.66 2.61 12.89
N THR A 43 -7.89 3.75 12.26
CA THR A 43 -8.25 3.81 10.85
C THR A 43 -7.08 3.38 9.98
N THR A 44 -7.36 2.53 8.99
CA THR A 44 -6.45 2.19 7.89
C THR A 44 -7.06 2.75 6.62
N LEU A 45 -6.37 3.68 5.97
CA LEU A 45 -6.82 4.27 4.72
C LEU A 45 -6.03 3.67 3.57
N VAL A 46 -6.70 3.04 2.62
CA VAL A 46 -6.13 2.52 1.38
C VAL A 46 -6.58 3.43 0.25
N LYS A 47 -5.63 4.22 -0.27
CA LYS A 47 -5.93 5.26 -1.25
C LYS A 47 -6.10 4.73 -2.67
N LYS A 48 -6.66 5.59 -3.53
CA LYS A 48 -7.02 5.28 -4.91
C LYS A 48 -5.97 4.47 -5.67
N GLY A 49 -6.41 3.41 -6.33
CA GLY A 49 -5.57 2.59 -7.22
C GLY A 49 -4.48 1.77 -6.52
N ALA A 50 -4.40 1.81 -5.18
CA ALA A 50 -3.43 0.99 -4.46
C ALA A 50 -3.76 -0.52 -4.61
N SER A 51 -2.72 -1.32 -4.70
CA SER A 51 -2.81 -2.78 -4.86
C SER A 51 -2.15 -3.49 -3.70
N ILE A 52 -2.90 -4.35 -3.02
CA ILE A 52 -2.41 -5.17 -1.91
C ILE A 52 -2.32 -6.64 -2.36
N GLY A 53 -1.11 -7.16 -2.43
CA GLY A 53 -0.83 -8.53 -2.85
C GLY A 53 -1.37 -9.59 -1.89
N ALA A 54 -1.52 -10.81 -2.40
CA ALA A 54 -2.08 -11.94 -1.66
C ALA A 54 -1.36 -12.16 -0.31
N ASN A 55 -2.14 -12.48 0.73
CA ASN A 55 -1.62 -12.80 2.07
C ASN A 55 -0.77 -11.69 2.72
N ALA A 56 -0.86 -10.43 2.26
CA ALA A 56 -0.22 -9.32 2.94
C ALA A 56 -0.98 -8.96 4.24
N THR A 57 -0.24 -8.48 5.24
CA THR A 57 -0.81 -8.02 6.52
C THR A 57 -0.62 -6.51 6.65
N ILE A 58 -1.71 -5.78 6.88
CA ILE A 58 -1.70 -4.33 7.11
C ILE A 58 -1.96 -4.05 8.58
N ILE A 59 -0.94 -3.54 9.28
CA ILE A 59 -1.09 -3.08 10.65
C ILE A 59 -1.91 -1.78 10.64
N CYS A 60 -2.91 -1.71 11.52
CA CYS A 60 -3.83 -0.59 11.62
C CYS A 60 -3.15 0.76 11.92
N GLY A 61 -3.83 1.84 11.57
CA GLY A 61 -3.31 3.21 11.74
C GLY A 61 -2.37 3.67 10.63
N ASN A 62 -2.08 2.81 9.66
CA ASN A 62 -1.24 3.13 8.52
C ASN A 62 -2.09 3.46 7.30
N THR A 63 -1.64 4.45 6.53
CA THR A 63 -2.20 4.81 5.23
C THR A 63 -1.37 4.17 4.12
N ILE A 64 -2.05 3.56 3.15
CA ILE A 64 -1.47 3.08 1.89
C ILE A 64 -1.71 4.15 0.82
N GLY A 65 -0.64 4.73 0.30
CA GLY A 65 -0.69 5.81 -0.69
C GLY A 65 -1.28 5.39 -2.04
N SER A 66 -1.71 6.37 -2.84
CA SER A 66 -2.33 6.12 -4.14
C SER A 66 -1.38 5.36 -5.07
N TYR A 67 -1.90 4.36 -5.77
CA TYR A 67 -1.12 3.49 -6.67
C TYR A 67 0.09 2.80 -6.01
N ALA A 68 0.18 2.78 -4.68
CA ALA A 68 1.20 1.97 -4.01
C ALA A 68 0.93 0.49 -4.24
N MET A 69 1.99 -0.31 -4.30
CA MET A 69 1.91 -1.75 -4.47
C MET A 69 2.54 -2.45 -3.29
N ILE A 70 1.74 -3.23 -2.57
CA ILE A 70 2.18 -4.10 -1.49
C ILE A 70 2.37 -5.49 -2.07
N GLY A 71 3.59 -6.02 -2.00
CA GLY A 71 3.91 -7.36 -2.46
C GLY A 71 3.19 -8.44 -1.63
N ALA A 72 3.02 -9.61 -2.24
CA ALA A 72 2.43 -10.76 -1.56
C ALA A 72 3.21 -11.11 -0.29
N GLY A 73 2.49 -11.45 0.78
CA GLY A 73 3.06 -11.80 2.07
C GLY A 73 3.74 -10.65 2.84
N ALA A 74 3.70 -9.42 2.33
CA ALA A 74 4.36 -8.29 2.99
C ALA A 74 3.61 -7.85 4.26
N VAL A 75 4.35 -7.37 5.27
CA VAL A 75 3.78 -6.85 6.52
C VAL A 75 3.98 -5.35 6.65
N VAL A 76 2.94 -4.57 6.39
CA VAL A 76 2.99 -3.11 6.43
C VAL A 76 2.88 -2.63 7.87
N THR A 77 3.95 -1.99 8.34
CA THR A 77 4.07 -1.49 9.73
C THR A 77 4.11 0.03 9.82
N LYS A 78 4.13 0.74 8.69
CA LYS A 78 4.23 2.21 8.58
C LYS A 78 3.42 2.70 7.39
N ASN A 79 3.15 4.01 7.35
CA ASN A 79 2.57 4.67 6.17
C ASN A 79 3.39 4.38 4.90
N VAL A 80 2.69 4.16 3.79
CA VAL A 80 3.27 3.84 2.49
C VAL A 80 3.05 5.03 1.54
N PRO A 81 4.11 5.61 0.95
CA PRO A 81 3.97 6.69 -0.03
C PRO A 81 3.23 6.24 -1.30
N ALA A 82 2.68 7.20 -2.05
CA ALA A 82 2.08 6.93 -3.36
C ALA A 82 3.11 6.29 -4.29
N TYR A 83 2.70 5.35 -5.15
CA TYR A 83 3.57 4.62 -6.08
C TYR A 83 4.67 3.75 -5.43
N ALA A 84 4.76 3.67 -4.10
CA ALA A 84 5.82 2.89 -3.46
C ALA A 84 5.57 1.38 -3.60
N LEU A 85 6.64 0.63 -3.86
CA LEU A 85 6.63 -0.83 -3.84
C LEU A 85 7.16 -1.35 -2.51
N ILE A 86 6.29 -1.99 -1.72
CA ILE A 86 6.64 -2.55 -0.40
C ILE A 86 6.71 -4.08 -0.49
N VAL A 87 7.79 -4.68 0.01
CA VAL A 87 7.92 -6.15 0.08
C VAL A 87 8.51 -6.60 1.43
N GLY A 88 8.29 -7.87 1.78
CA GLY A 88 8.93 -8.53 2.92
C GLY A 88 8.22 -8.35 4.27
N ASN A 89 8.80 -8.96 5.31
CA ASN A 89 8.32 -8.91 6.69
C ASN A 89 9.51 -8.65 7.65
N PRO A 90 9.60 -7.48 8.29
CA PRO A 90 8.69 -6.34 8.15
C PRO A 90 8.81 -5.72 6.74
N GLY A 91 7.71 -5.17 6.24
CA GLY A 91 7.64 -4.53 4.93
C GLY A 91 8.63 -3.37 4.83
N ARG A 92 9.40 -3.36 3.74
CA ARG A 92 10.33 -2.29 3.38
C ARG A 92 10.10 -1.88 1.94
N GLN A 93 10.33 -0.60 1.68
CA GLN A 93 10.27 -0.09 0.32
C GLN A 93 11.43 -0.65 -0.50
N LYS A 94 11.12 -1.33 -1.60
CA LYS A 94 12.08 -1.84 -2.58
C LYS A 94 12.30 -0.88 -3.74
N GLY A 95 11.31 -0.04 -4.05
CA GLY A 95 11.37 0.91 -5.15
C GLY A 95 10.03 1.60 -5.36
N TRP A 96 9.74 1.91 -6.62
CA TRP A 96 8.52 2.58 -7.06
C TRP A 96 7.91 1.83 -8.25
N VAL A 97 6.60 1.93 -8.41
CA VAL A 97 5.84 1.35 -9.51
C VAL A 97 4.97 2.40 -10.18
N SER A 98 4.72 2.25 -11.47
CA SER A 98 3.74 3.06 -12.20
C SER A 98 2.31 2.70 -11.79
N GLY A 99 1.34 3.49 -12.23
CA GLY A 99 -0.08 3.16 -12.07
C GLY A 99 -0.49 1.85 -12.78
N TYR A 100 0.34 1.37 -13.71
CA TYR A 100 0.16 0.11 -14.45
C TYR A 100 0.94 -1.06 -13.81
N GLY A 101 1.61 -0.84 -12.67
CA GLY A 101 2.31 -1.88 -11.92
C GLY A 101 3.72 -2.21 -12.40
N HIS A 102 4.28 -1.46 -13.35
CA HIS A 102 5.67 -1.62 -13.79
C HIS A 102 6.63 -0.92 -12.85
N THR A 103 7.77 -1.55 -12.53
CA THR A 103 8.81 -0.91 -11.71
C THR A 103 9.39 0.30 -12.44
N LEU A 104 9.44 1.44 -11.78
CA LEU A 104 9.99 2.68 -12.31
C LEU A 104 11.51 2.72 -12.12
N VAL A 105 12.23 3.01 -13.21
CA VAL A 105 13.67 3.25 -13.21
C VAL A 105 13.91 4.71 -13.53
N PHE A 106 14.49 5.45 -12.59
CA PHE A 106 14.72 6.89 -12.71
C PHE A 106 16.08 7.19 -13.36
N ASP A 107 16.09 8.14 -14.28
CA ASP A 107 17.29 8.64 -14.94
C ASP A 107 18.05 9.68 -14.11
N VAL A 108 19.09 10.29 -14.69
CA VAL A 108 19.90 11.35 -14.05
C VAL A 108 19.10 12.61 -13.69
N ASN A 109 17.95 12.82 -14.32
CA ASN A 109 17.06 13.94 -14.07
C ASN A 109 15.93 13.58 -13.10
N ASN A 110 15.98 12.40 -12.49
CA ASN A 110 14.93 11.84 -11.64
C ASN A 110 13.59 11.65 -12.37
N ILE A 111 13.62 11.34 -13.67
CA ILE A 111 12.45 11.04 -14.49
C ILE A 111 12.42 9.53 -14.80
N ALA A 112 11.24 8.92 -14.72
CA ALA A 112 10.99 7.54 -15.12
C ALA A 112 9.81 7.46 -16.09
N LEU A 113 9.89 6.57 -17.08
CA LEU A 113 8.84 6.30 -18.05
C LEU A 113 8.20 4.95 -17.75
N CYS A 114 6.87 4.89 -17.70
CA CYS A 114 6.16 3.61 -17.68
C CYS A 114 6.25 2.95 -19.07
N PRO A 115 6.72 1.69 -19.17
CA PRO A 115 6.90 1.02 -20.45
C PRO A 115 5.59 0.69 -21.18
N GLU A 116 4.48 0.56 -20.43
CA GLU A 116 3.17 0.21 -21.00
C GLU A 116 2.35 1.45 -21.35
N SER A 117 2.27 2.43 -20.45
CA SER A 117 1.40 3.59 -20.64
C SER A 117 2.10 4.80 -21.27
N GLY A 118 3.43 4.81 -21.31
CA GLY A 118 4.20 5.98 -21.73
C GLY A 118 4.12 7.18 -20.76
N GLN A 119 3.49 7.00 -19.60
CA GLN A 119 3.40 8.04 -18.58
C GLN A 119 4.75 8.34 -17.95
N GLN A 120 4.99 9.61 -17.63
CA GLN A 120 6.21 10.08 -17.01
C GLN A 120 6.00 10.37 -15.54
N TYR A 121 7.00 9.98 -14.75
CA TYR A 121 7.03 10.13 -13.30
C TYR A 121 8.28 10.88 -12.88
N MET A 122 8.16 11.72 -11.86
CA MET A 122 9.28 12.46 -11.29
C MET A 122 9.51 12.03 -9.84
N LEU A 123 10.77 11.77 -9.48
CA LEU A 123 11.21 11.55 -8.10
C LEU A 123 11.74 12.86 -7.50
N SER A 124 11.08 13.36 -6.46
CA SER A 124 11.50 14.57 -5.74
C SER A 124 11.35 14.36 -4.25
N LYS A 125 12.40 14.66 -3.47
CA LYS A 125 12.42 14.51 -1.99
C LYS A 125 11.97 13.11 -1.53
N ASN A 126 12.39 12.06 -2.24
CA ASN A 126 11.98 10.67 -2.00
C ASN A 126 10.47 10.40 -2.13
N LEU A 127 9.77 11.18 -2.95
CA LEU A 127 8.38 10.96 -3.32
C LEU A 127 8.23 10.95 -4.84
N VAL A 128 7.34 10.09 -5.34
CA VAL A 128 7.05 9.99 -6.77
C VAL A 128 5.71 10.65 -7.08
N SER A 129 5.68 11.43 -8.15
CA SER A 129 4.48 12.02 -8.73
C SER A 129 4.42 11.77 -10.23
N LEU A 130 3.21 11.50 -10.74
CA LEU A 130 2.92 11.52 -12.17
C LEU A 130 3.00 12.96 -12.68
N ILE A 131 3.66 13.17 -13.84
CA ILE A 131 3.82 14.50 -14.45
C ILE A 131 3.19 14.61 -15.85
N CYS A 132 3.10 13.50 -16.60
CA CYS A 132 2.52 13.46 -17.94
C CYS A 132 1.98 12.06 -18.25
#